data_AF-A0A1B8S5M0-F1
#
_entry.id   AF-A0A1B8S5M0-F1
#
_cell.length_a   1.000
_cell.length_b   1.000
_cell.length_c   1.000
_cell.angle_alpha   90.00
_cell.angle_beta   90.00
_cell.angle_gamma   90.00
#
_symmetry.space_group_name_H-M   'P 1'
#
loop_
_entity.id
_entity.type
_entity.pdbx_description
1 polymer ?
#
loop_
_entity_poly.entity_id
_entity_poly.type
_entity_poly.pdbx_seq_one_letter_code
_entity_poly.pdbx_strand_id
1 'polypeptide(L)'
;MAKNFIWGPDRRLPRIEEHTKRKLDVLKSYLDVYFDTVVRNPAQDRLNITLVDGFSGGGAYADGAETRAGSPLVLLNAVEEAAVRLNEGREKPLEIKARFIFVDDGDYPEFCAPAW
;
A
#
# COMPACT_ATOMS: atom_id res chain seq x y z
N MET A 1 22.32 -3.18 8.24
CA MET A 1 21.07 -2.60 7.73
C MET A 1 21.38 -1.54 6.69
N ALA A 2 20.64 -1.50 5.58
CA ALA A 2 20.81 -0.47 4.58
C ALA A 2 20.43 0.90 5.18
N LYS A 3 21.41 1.81 5.31
CA LYS A 3 21.23 3.15 5.90
C LYS A 3 20.38 4.11 5.04
N ASN A 4 19.73 3.59 3.99
CA ASN A 4 19.17 4.41 2.90
C ASN A 4 17.67 4.67 3.02
N PHE A 5 16.97 3.96 3.92
CA PHE A 5 15.52 4.04 4.07
C PHE A 5 15.16 4.50 5.48
N ILE A 6 15.34 5.80 5.72
CA ILE A 6 15.00 6.46 6.99
C ILE A 6 13.93 7.50 6.71
N TRP A 7 12.75 7.30 7.28
CA TRP A 7 11.64 8.25 7.28
C TRP A 7 11.61 9.04 8.60
N GLY A 8 11.00 10.21 8.58
CA GLY A 8 10.89 11.10 9.74
C GLY A 8 10.05 12.33 9.39
N PRO A 9 9.34 12.95 10.36
CA PRO A 9 8.44 14.08 10.11
C PRO A 9 9.19 15.31 9.57
N ASP A 10 10.43 15.51 10.01
CA ASP A 10 11.29 16.63 9.60
C ASP A 10 12.45 16.18 8.70
N ARG A 11 12.39 14.94 8.18
CA ARG A 11 13.43 14.38 7.32
C ARG A 11 13.01 14.44 5.86
N ARG A 12 13.99 14.58 4.98
CA ARG A 12 13.77 14.38 3.54
C ARG A 12 13.38 12.93 3.29
N LEU A 13 12.37 12.70 2.45
CA LEU A 13 11.99 11.36 2.03
C LEU A 13 13.20 10.59 1.48
N PRO A 14 13.35 9.30 1.83
CA PRO A 14 14.41 8.49 1.28
C PRO A 14 14.25 8.39 -0.24
N ARG A 15 15.38 8.41 -0.96
CA ARG A 15 15.37 8.28 -2.41
C ARG A 15 14.93 6.87 -2.78
N ILE A 16 13.98 6.76 -3.71
CA ILE A 16 13.57 5.45 -4.21
C ILE A 16 14.65 4.85 -5.12
N GLU A 17 14.91 3.57 -4.93
CA GLU A 17 15.78 2.80 -5.82
C GLU A 17 14.97 2.17 -6.97
N GLU A 18 15.57 2.04 -8.16
CA GLU A 18 14.88 1.50 -9.35
C GLU A 18 14.31 0.10 -9.12
N HIS A 19 15.01 -0.74 -8.34
CA HIS A 19 14.50 -2.07 -8.01
C HIS A 19 13.26 -2.00 -7.11
N THR A 20 13.18 -1.03 -6.19
CA THR A 20 11.99 -0.79 -5.37
C THR A 20 10.85 -0.31 -6.24
N LYS A 21 11.13 0.52 -7.25
CA LYS A 21 10.11 0.94 -8.21
C LYS A 21 9.45 -0.25 -8.89
N ARG A 22 10.25 -1.19 -9.39
CA ARG A 22 9.76 -2.40 -10.06
C ARG A 22 8.97 -3.31 -9.13
N LYS A 23 9.39 -3.46 -7.86
CA LYS A 23 8.63 -4.22 -6.85
C LYS A 23 7.25 -3.62 -6.62
N LEU A 24 7.14 -2.29 -6.51
CA LEU A 24 5.87 -1.60 -6.34
C LEU A 24 4.97 -1.74 -7.58
N ASP A 25 5.54 -1.67 -8.78
CA ASP A 25 4.79 -1.88 -10.03
C ASP A 25 4.22 -3.30 -10.09
N VAL A 26 5.04 -4.31 -9.76
CA VAL A 26 4.60 -5.72 -9.68
C VAL A 26 3.50 -5.90 -8.63
N LEU A 27 3.63 -5.29 -7.45
CA LEU A 27 2.61 -5.33 -6.41
C LEU A 27 1.28 -4.71 -6.90
N LYS A 28 1.34 -3.55 -7.56
CA LYS A 28 0.15 -2.90 -8.12
C LYS A 28 -0.53 -3.81 -9.14
N SER A 29 0.22 -4.31 -10.13
CA SER A 29 -0.33 -5.20 -11.16
C SER A 29 -0.89 -6.50 -10.58
N TYR A 30 -0.25 -7.05 -9.55
CA TYR A 30 -0.75 -8.25 -8.89
C TYR A 30 -2.10 -8.01 -8.20
N LEU A 31 -2.25 -6.91 -7.44
CA LEU A 31 -3.49 -6.59 -6.75
C LEU A 31 -4.63 -6.32 -7.72
N ASP A 32 -4.34 -5.65 -8.82
CA ASP A 32 -5.30 -5.37 -9.89
C ASP A 32 -5.95 -6.66 -10.43
N VAL A 33 -5.11 -7.64 -10.77
CA VAL A 33 -5.55 -8.97 -11.25
C VAL A 33 -6.17 -9.81 -10.13
N TYR A 34 -5.67 -9.66 -8.90
CA TYR A 34 -6.13 -10.41 -7.75
C TYR A 34 -7.60 -10.08 -7.43
N PHE A 35 -7.95 -8.79 -7.36
CA PHE A 35 -9.32 -8.36 -7.07
C PHE A 35 -10.31 -8.87 -8.13
N ASP A 36 -9.96 -8.77 -9.42
CA ASP A 36 -10.79 -9.29 -10.52
C ASP A 36 -10.94 -10.82 -10.43
N THR A 37 -9.90 -11.51 -9.96
CA THR A 37 -9.91 -12.97 -9.81
C THR A 37 -10.77 -13.44 -8.64
N VAL A 38 -10.78 -12.73 -7.52
CA VAL A 38 -11.55 -13.15 -6.32
C VAL A 38 -12.98 -12.64 -6.33
N VAL A 39 -13.30 -11.64 -7.16
CA VAL A 39 -14.66 -11.10 -7.35
C VAL A 39 -15.23 -11.53 -8.71
N ARG A 40 -15.14 -12.83 -9.03
CA ARG A 40 -15.70 -13.37 -10.29
C ARG A 40 -17.21 -13.52 -10.28
N ASN A 41 -17.82 -13.66 -9.10
CA ASN A 41 -19.26 -13.85 -8.97
C ASN A 41 -19.97 -12.49 -8.85
N PRO A 42 -20.81 -12.09 -9.83
CA PRO A 42 -21.56 -10.83 -9.76
C PRO A 42 -22.57 -10.77 -8.61
N ALA A 43 -22.94 -11.91 -8.02
CA ALA A 43 -23.82 -11.95 -6.83
C ALA A 43 -23.06 -11.71 -5.51
N GLN A 44 -21.72 -11.77 -5.50
CA GLN A 44 -20.91 -11.51 -4.31
C GLN A 44 -20.93 -10.02 -3.99
N ASP A 45 -21.61 -9.63 -2.92
CA ASP A 45 -21.78 -8.23 -2.49
C ASP A 45 -20.79 -7.80 -1.39
N ARG A 46 -19.94 -8.70 -0.92
CA ARG A 46 -18.90 -8.39 0.07
C ARG A 46 -17.62 -9.19 -0.16
N LEU A 47 -16.49 -8.51 -0.08
CA LEU A 47 -15.15 -9.10 -0.02
C LEU A 47 -14.49 -8.70 1.31
N ASN A 48 -14.16 -9.66 2.16
CA ASN A 48 -13.33 -9.39 3.34
C ASN A 48 -11.88 -9.76 3.02
N ILE A 49 -10.96 -8.82 3.20
CA ILE A 49 -9.54 -9.03 2.89
C ILE A 49 -8.67 -8.40 3.97
N THR A 50 -7.58 -9.07 4.32
CA THR A 50 -6.52 -8.49 5.15
C THR A 50 -5.23 -8.44 4.33
N LEU A 51 -4.67 -7.23 4.19
CA LEU A 51 -3.41 -6.99 3.52
C LEU A 51 -2.34 -6.69 4.58
N VAL A 52 -1.29 -7.50 4.59
CA VAL A 52 -0.18 -7.38 5.55
C VAL A 52 1.08 -7.04 4.77
N ASP A 53 1.69 -5.91 5.10
CA ASP A 53 3.00 -5.48 4.59
C ASP A 53 4.00 -5.47 5.74
N GLY A 54 4.95 -6.40 5.70
CA GLY A 54 5.94 -6.60 6.77
C GLY A 54 7.16 -5.69 6.69
N PHE A 55 7.30 -4.91 5.61
CA PHE A 55 8.45 -4.04 5.35
C PHE A 55 7.97 -2.74 4.72
N SER A 56 6.98 -2.12 5.36
CA SER A 56 6.17 -1.08 4.73
C SER A 56 6.89 0.26 4.58
N GLY A 57 7.94 0.49 5.38
CA GLY A 57 8.58 1.79 5.51
C GLY A 57 7.58 2.88 5.92
N GLY A 58 7.96 4.14 5.66
CA GLY A 58 7.14 5.33 5.94
C GLY A 58 6.21 5.75 4.79
N GLY A 59 5.94 4.88 3.82
CA GLY A 59 4.83 5.06 2.88
C GLY A 59 5.05 5.98 1.66
N ALA A 60 6.14 6.76 1.60
CA ALA A 60 6.46 7.59 0.43
C ALA A 60 7.98 7.71 0.21
N TYR A 61 8.39 8.02 -1.02
CA TYR A 61 9.78 8.18 -1.40
C TYR A 61 10.00 9.42 -2.28
N ALA A 62 11.21 9.98 -2.22
CA ALA A 62 11.64 10.99 -3.19
C ALA A 62 12.07 10.31 -4.50
N ASP A 63 11.55 10.80 -5.63
CA ASP A 63 11.90 10.37 -6.99
C ASP A 63 12.27 11.59 -7.84
N GLY A 64 13.50 12.06 -7.67
CA GLY A 64 13.94 13.32 -8.28
C GLY A 64 13.23 14.53 -7.66
N ALA A 65 12.48 15.27 -8.47
CA ALA A 65 11.63 16.38 -8.03
C ALA A 65 10.22 15.92 -7.61
N GLU A 66 9.87 14.68 -7.91
CA GLU A 66 8.56 14.11 -7.62
C GLU A 66 8.58 13.25 -6.36
N THR A 67 7.39 12.91 -5.88
CA THR A 67 7.17 11.97 -4.79
C THR A 67 6.51 10.72 -5.34
N ARG A 68 7.02 9.55 -4.95
CA ARG A 68 6.45 8.25 -5.33
C ARG A 68 5.85 7.57 -4.11
N ALA A 69 4.65 7.03 -4.27
CA ALA A 69 3.97 6.24 -3.24
C ALA A 69 4.78 4.98 -2.92
N GLY A 70 4.92 4.67 -1.63
CA GLY A 70 5.41 3.37 -1.14
C GLY A 70 4.27 2.35 -1.00
N SER A 71 4.61 1.15 -0.52
CA SER A 71 3.67 0.03 -0.48
C SER A 71 2.40 0.28 0.36
N PRO A 72 2.41 0.99 1.51
CA PRO A 72 1.17 1.38 2.19
C PRO A 72 0.17 2.12 1.30
N LEU A 73 0.64 3.17 0.62
CA LEU A 73 -0.21 3.99 -0.25
C LEU A 73 -0.61 3.22 -1.51
N VAL A 74 0.29 2.39 -2.06
CA VAL A 74 -0.04 1.50 -3.19
C VAL A 74 -1.15 0.52 -2.81
N LEU A 75 -1.10 -0.08 -1.62
CA LEU A 75 -2.11 -1.02 -1.14
C LEU A 75 -3.47 -0.35 -0.91
N LEU A 76 -3.48 0.84 -0.29
CA LEU A 76 -4.69 1.64 -0.10
C LEU A 76 -5.33 2.01 -1.44
N ASN A 77 -4.54 2.60 -2.34
CA ASN A 77 -5.02 3.02 -3.66
C ASN A 77 -5.52 1.84 -4.48
N ALA A 78 -4.85 0.68 -4.43
CA ALA A 78 -5.29 -0.50 -5.16
C ALA A 78 -6.67 -1.00 -4.69
N VAL A 79 -6.97 -0.93 -3.39
CA VAL A 79 -8.30 -1.28 -2.86
C VAL A 79 -9.34 -0.26 -3.30
N GLU A 80 -9.04 1.04 -3.26
CA GLU A 80 -9.96 2.10 -3.71
C GLU A 80 -10.24 2.00 -5.22
N GLU A 81 -9.20 1.87 -6.04
CA GLU A 81 -9.29 1.69 -7.49
C GLU A 81 -10.12 0.44 -7.83
N ALA A 82 -9.87 -0.69 -7.15
CA ALA A 82 -10.63 -1.91 -7.34
C ALA A 82 -12.09 -1.77 -6.90
N ALA A 83 -12.36 -1.07 -5.79
CA ALA A 83 -13.72 -0.84 -5.31
C ALA A 83 -14.53 -0.01 -6.31
N VAL A 84 -13.94 1.00 -6.94
CA VAL A 84 -14.60 1.78 -8.00
C VAL A 84 -14.86 0.90 -9.21
N ARG A 85 -13.81 0.30 -9.78
CA ARG A 85 -13.87 -0.50 -11.01
C ARG A 85 -14.82 -1.68 -10.90
N LEU A 86 -14.73 -2.46 -9.81
CA LEU A 86 -15.56 -3.65 -9.62
C LEU A 86 -17.03 -3.33 -9.35
N ASN A 87 -17.36 -2.08 -9.00
CA ASN A 87 -18.73 -1.63 -8.81
C ASN A 87 -19.38 -1.05 -10.05
N GLU A 88 -18.63 -0.83 -11.13
CA GLU A 88 -19.18 -0.34 -12.38
C GLU A 88 -20.28 -1.29 -12.90
N GLY A 89 -21.48 -0.75 -13.12
CA GLY A 89 -22.61 -1.50 -13.68
C GLY A 89 -23.31 -2.47 -12.73
N ARG A 90 -22.97 -2.49 -11.43
CA ARG A 90 -23.64 -3.39 -10.47
C ARG A 90 -24.92 -2.78 -9.91
N GLU A 91 -26.01 -3.54 -9.93
CA GLU A 91 -27.25 -3.16 -9.22
C GLU A 91 -27.07 -3.22 -7.70
N LYS A 92 -26.35 -4.25 -7.21
CA LYS A 92 -25.97 -4.40 -5.81
C LYS A 92 -24.46 -4.18 -5.65
N PRO A 93 -24.04 -3.06 -5.04
CA PRO A 93 -22.63 -2.77 -4.87
C PRO A 93 -21.90 -3.85 -4.06
N LEU A 94 -20.68 -4.17 -4.51
CA LEU A 94 -19.67 -4.88 -3.76
C LEU A 94 -19.07 -3.96 -2.69
N GLU A 95 -19.09 -4.40 -1.45
CA GLU A 95 -18.35 -3.80 -0.34
C GLU A 95 -17.01 -4.53 -0.14
N ILE A 96 -15.88 -3.85 -0.38
CA ILE A 96 -14.55 -4.38 -0.05
C ILE A 96 -14.18 -3.94 1.38
N LYS A 97 -14.32 -4.86 2.33
CA LYS A 97 -13.88 -4.68 3.72
C LYS A 97 -12.40 -5.05 3.83
N ALA A 98 -11.53 -4.09 3.53
CA ALA A 98 -10.10 -4.23 3.67
C ALA A 98 -9.62 -3.86 5.07
N ARG A 99 -8.78 -4.72 5.65
CA ARG A 99 -7.98 -4.43 6.84
C ARG A 99 -6.51 -4.37 6.42
N PHE A 100 -5.82 -3.31 6.82
CA PHE A 100 -4.40 -3.14 6.53
C PHE A 100 -3.58 -3.33 7.80
N ILE A 101 -2.46 -4.04 7.68
CA ILE A 101 -1.46 -4.19 8.74
C ILE A 101 -0.13 -3.82 8.11
N PHE A 102 0.40 -2.66 8.48
CA PHE A 102 1.70 -2.17 8.04
C PHE A 102 2.68 -2.31 9.20
N VAL A 103 3.72 -3.10 8.99
CA VAL A 103 4.80 -3.33 9.94
C VAL A 103 6.08 -2.87 9.27
N ASP A 104 6.90 -2.17 10.05
CA ASP A 104 8.22 -1.76 9.65
C ASP A 104 9.17 -1.91 10.83
N ASP A 105 10.39 -2.38 10.55
CA ASP A 105 11.46 -2.56 11.54
C ASP A 105 12.42 -1.35 11.57
N GLY A 106 11.96 -0.21 11.05
CA GLY A 106 12.73 1.02 11.08
C GLY A 106 13.00 1.45 12.51
N ASP A 107 14.27 1.58 12.86
CA ASP A 107 14.70 2.29 14.05
C ASP A 107 14.46 3.78 13.81
N TYR A 108 13.26 4.22 14.17
CA TYR A 108 12.82 5.61 14.11
C TYR A 108 12.97 6.24 15.50
N PRO A 109 14.17 6.70 15.90
CA PRO A 109 14.45 7.16 17.26
C PRO A 109 13.56 8.34 17.72
N GLU A 110 12.97 9.07 16.77
CA GLU A 110 12.03 10.17 17.00
C GLU A 110 10.55 9.73 17.16
N PHE A 111 10.20 8.48 16.81
CA PHE A 111 8.86 7.91 17.02
C PHE A 111 8.78 6.95 18.21
N CYS A 112 9.92 6.59 18.83
CA CYS A 112 9.93 6.02 20.16
C CYS A 112 9.52 7.11 21.17
N ALA A 113 8.25 7.11 21.55
CA ALA A 113 7.72 7.95 22.62
C ALA A 113 8.61 7.88 23.88
N PRO A 114 8.70 8.96 24.68
CA PRO A 114 9.39 8.89 25.96
C PRO A 114 8.73 7.78 26.79
N ALA A 115 9.56 6.87 27.30
CA ALA A 115 9.12 5.93 28.31
C ALA A 115 8.51 6.75 29.45
N TRP A 116 7.20 6.57 29.66
CA TRP A 116 6.48 7.08 30.81
C TRP A 116 7.06 6.49 32.10
#